data_AF-A0A355WAR7-F1
#
_entry.id   AF-A0A355WAR7-F1
#
_cell.length_a   1.000
_cell.length_b   1.000
_cell.length_c   1.000
_cell.angle_alpha   90.00
_cell.angle_beta   90.00
_cell.angle_gamma   90.00
#
_symmetry.space_group_name_H-M   'P 1'
#
loop_
_entity.id
_entity.type
_entity.pdbx_description
1 polymer ?
#
loop_
_entity_poly.entity_id
_entity_poly.type
_entity_poly.pdbx_seq_one_letter_code
_entity_poly.pdbx_strand_id
1 'polypeptide(L)'
;MNITGTMINYYFHCKRQCWLFANRINLEDNSEDVHIGRVLHEIASEGKENSEISIDNIKIDKITDEYLTEIKKSDADEEASKWQLIYYLKVLKDKGIERKGKLEFIEKNKQDKKVIYYDLNDEYEKQLMELYKSIETLVNSST
;
A
#
# COMPACT_ATOMS: atom_id res chain seq x y z
N MET A 1 -11.10 -10.59 11.00
CA MET A 1 -9.96 -10.81 10.07
C MET A 1 -9.05 -9.60 10.12
N ASN A 2 -7.72 -9.76 10.05
CA ASN A 2 -6.80 -8.62 10.04
C ASN A 2 -6.54 -8.19 8.58
N ILE A 3 -7.09 -7.05 8.18
CA ILE A 3 -6.86 -6.47 6.85
C ILE A 3 -5.46 -5.87 6.80
N THR A 4 -4.68 -6.15 5.74
CA THR A 4 -3.33 -5.59 5.54
C THR A 4 -3.31 -4.61 4.37
N GLY A 5 -2.22 -3.85 4.23
CA GLY A 5 -2.04 -2.95 3.08
C GLY A 5 -2.05 -3.70 1.75
N THR A 6 -1.45 -4.89 1.72
CA THR A 6 -1.49 -5.79 0.56
C THR A 6 -2.91 -6.20 0.18
N MET A 7 -3.77 -6.53 1.16
CA MET A 7 -5.16 -6.87 0.88
C MET A 7 -5.93 -5.70 0.26
N ILE A 8 -5.68 -4.49 0.75
CA ILE A 8 -6.30 -3.27 0.20
C ILE A 8 -5.82 -3.04 -1.23
N ASN A 9 -4.52 -3.12 -1.47
CA ASN A 9 -3.95 -2.99 -2.81
C ASN A 9 -4.60 -4.01 -3.77
N TYR A 10 -4.58 -5.29 -3.42
CA TYR A 10 -5.17 -6.35 -4.24
C TYR A 10 -6.68 -6.19 -4.44
N TYR A 11 -7.42 -5.62 -3.48
CA TYR A 11 -8.86 -5.43 -3.66
C TYR A 11 -9.17 -4.53 -4.85
N PHE A 12 -8.39 -3.45 -5.04
CA PHE A 12 -8.53 -2.53 -6.16
C PHE A 12 -7.90 -3.06 -7.45
N HIS A 13 -6.76 -3.74 -7.36
CA HIS A 13 -6.11 -4.32 -8.53
C HIS A 13 -6.89 -5.53 -9.09
N CYS A 14 -7.19 -6.53 -8.24
CA CYS A 14 -7.90 -7.75 -8.61
C CYS A 14 -8.58 -8.43 -7.42
N LYS A 15 -9.93 -8.39 -7.37
CA LYS A 15 -10.72 -9.02 -6.30
C LYS A 15 -10.42 -10.52 -6.11
N ARG A 16 -10.21 -11.27 -7.20
CA ARG A 16 -9.85 -12.69 -7.11
C ARG A 16 -8.50 -12.88 -6.43
N GLN A 17 -7.52 -12.04 -6.74
CA GLN A 17 -6.21 -12.07 -6.09
C GLN A 17 -6.33 -11.73 -4.61
N CYS A 18 -7.13 -10.72 -4.25
CA CYS A 18 -7.43 -10.39 -2.86
C CYS A 18 -8.00 -11.61 -2.10
N TRP A 19 -8.98 -12.30 -2.69
CA TRP A 19 -9.55 -13.52 -2.12
C TRP A 19 -8.54 -14.65 -1.96
N LEU A 20 -7.74 -14.93 -3.00
CA LEU A 20 -6.70 -15.97 -2.96
C LEU A 20 -5.68 -15.67 -1.86
N PHE A 21 -5.18 -14.44 -1.81
CA PHE A 21 -4.23 -14.00 -0.79
C PHE A 21 -4.79 -14.14 0.62
N ALA A 22 -6.04 -13.72 0.85
CA ALA A 22 -6.70 -13.84 2.14
C ALA A 22 -6.89 -15.30 2.59
N ASN A 23 -7.05 -16.22 1.64
CA ASN A 23 -7.10 -17.67 1.84
C ASN A 23 -5.71 -18.32 1.83
N ARG A 24 -4.63 -17.53 1.92
CA ARG A 24 -3.22 -17.97 1.96
C ARG A 24 -2.76 -18.71 0.71
N ILE A 25 -3.35 -18.42 -0.43
CA ILE A 25 -2.95 -18.93 -1.74
C ILE A 25 -2.17 -17.81 -2.46
N ASN A 26 -0.84 -17.87 -2.36
CA ASN A 26 0.06 -16.90 -2.99
C ASN A 26 0.61 -17.46 -4.32
N LEU A 27 0.50 -16.67 -5.39
CA LEU A 27 0.95 -17.06 -6.74
C LEU A 27 2.07 -16.16 -7.28
N GLU A 28 2.51 -15.17 -6.50
CA GLU A 28 3.45 -14.13 -6.95
C GLU A 28 4.92 -14.50 -6.76
N ASP A 29 5.23 -15.61 -6.08
CA ASP A 29 6.61 -15.94 -5.69
C ASP A 29 7.56 -16.19 -6.86
N ASN A 30 7.02 -16.45 -8.07
CA ASN A 30 7.80 -16.63 -9.31
C ASN A 30 7.68 -15.43 -10.28
N SER A 31 7.09 -14.31 -9.84
CA SER A 31 6.90 -13.13 -10.69
C SER A 31 8.17 -12.29 -10.78
N GLU A 32 8.75 -12.22 -11.98
CA GLU A 32 9.95 -11.41 -12.25
C GLU A 32 9.73 -9.93 -11.92
N ASP A 33 8.54 -9.38 -12.23
CA ASP A 33 8.20 -8.00 -11.90
C ASP A 33 8.16 -7.73 -10.39
N VAL A 34 7.67 -8.68 -9.60
CA VAL A 34 7.66 -8.60 -8.14
C VAL A 34 9.08 -8.65 -7.60
N HIS A 35 9.93 -9.53 -8.14
CA HIS A 35 11.35 -9.58 -7.78
C HIS A 35 12.06 -8.26 -8.08
N ILE A 36 11.87 -7.70 -9.29
CA ILE A 36 12.42 -6.40 -9.67
C ILE A 36 11.94 -5.30 -8.71
N GLY A 37 10.65 -5.30 -8.36
CA GLY A 37 10.09 -4.36 -7.39
C GLY A 37 10.78 -4.41 -6.03
N ARG A 38 10.99 -5.62 -5.49
CA ARG A 38 11.72 -5.82 -4.21
C ARG A 38 13.14 -5.30 -4.27
N VAL A 39 13.89 -5.61 -5.33
CA VAL A 39 15.27 -5.13 -5.52
C VAL A 39 15.32 -3.60 -5.65
N LEU A 40 14.38 -2.98 -6.37
CA LEU A 40 14.30 -1.52 -6.44
C LEU A 40 14.06 -0.89 -5.06
N HIS A 41 13.27 -1.58 -4.23
CA HIS A 41 13.00 -1.18 -2.87
C HIS A 41 14.23 -1.24 -1.98
N GLU A 42 15.00 -2.33 -2.09
CA GLU A 42 16.28 -2.52 -1.41
C GLU A 42 17.28 -1.43 -1.82
N ILE A 43 17.45 -1.18 -3.12
CA ILE A 43 18.34 -0.12 -3.64
C ILE A 43 17.89 1.27 -3.17
N ALA A 44 16.58 1.55 -3.15
CA ALA A 44 16.05 2.83 -2.69
C ALA A 44 16.28 3.06 -1.19
N SER A 45 16.42 1.97 -0.43
CA SER A 45 16.63 1.92 1.01
C SER A 45 18.11 1.95 1.40
N GLU A 46 18.99 1.46 0.53
CA GLU A 46 20.42 1.35 0.75
C GLU A 46 21.06 2.72 1.07
N GLY A 47 21.72 2.81 2.24
CA GLY A 47 22.37 4.04 2.73
C GLY A 47 21.46 5.08 3.37
N LYS A 48 20.17 4.78 3.62
CA LYS A 48 19.23 5.65 4.36
C LYS A 48 18.85 5.03 5.70
N GLU A 49 19.06 5.76 6.80
CA GLU A 49 18.77 5.30 8.18
C GLU A 49 17.27 5.03 8.46
N ASN A 50 16.36 5.49 7.59
CA ASN A 50 14.90 5.33 7.76
C ASN A 50 14.27 4.44 6.68
N SER A 51 14.87 3.29 6.41
CA SER A 51 14.41 2.33 5.40
C SER A 51 13.51 1.25 6.00
N GLU A 52 12.29 1.12 5.47
CA GLU A 52 11.25 0.13 5.82
C GLU A 52 10.92 0.02 7.32
N ILE A 53 9.95 0.83 7.79
CA ILE A 53 9.45 0.71 9.17
C ILE A 53 8.25 -0.25 9.20
N SER A 54 8.37 -1.30 10.01
CA SER A 54 7.27 -2.19 10.33
C SER A 54 6.52 -1.65 11.56
N ILE A 55 5.25 -1.30 11.38
CA ILE A 55 4.36 -0.83 12.45
C ILE A 55 3.11 -1.73 12.42
N ASP A 56 2.86 -2.48 13.49
CA ASP A 56 1.81 -3.51 13.55
C ASP A 56 1.84 -4.46 12.35
N ASN A 57 0.84 -4.34 11.46
CA ASN A 57 0.64 -5.16 10.27
C ASN A 57 0.90 -4.39 8.96
N ILE A 58 1.54 -3.21 9.05
CA ILE A 58 1.92 -2.40 7.90
C ILE A 58 3.44 -2.31 7.77
N LYS A 59 3.88 -2.28 6.50
CA LYS A 59 5.26 -2.04 6.11
C LYS A 59 5.28 -0.75 5.32
N ILE A 60 5.99 0.24 5.86
CA ILE A 60 6.05 1.60 5.31
C ILE A 60 7.42 1.80 4.69
N ASP A 61 7.45 2.20 3.43
CA ASP A 61 8.70 2.35 2.67
C ASP A 61 9.60 3.44 3.26
N LYS A 62 9.02 4.61 3.54
CA LYS A 62 9.71 5.74 4.15
C LYS A 62 8.77 6.59 4.98
N ILE A 63 9.25 7.05 6.14
CA ILE A 63 8.54 8.02 6.98
C ILE A 63 9.49 9.15 7.38
N THR A 64 8.94 10.36 7.45
CA THR A 64 9.59 11.56 7.99
C THR A 64 8.67 12.22 9.02
N ASP A 65 9.09 13.33 9.61
CA ASP A 65 8.25 14.09 10.55
C ASP A 65 6.97 14.65 9.90
N GLU A 66 6.99 14.89 8.59
CA GLU A 66 5.84 15.44 7.85
C GLU A 66 5.11 14.37 7.02
N TYR A 67 5.84 13.44 6.38
CA TYR A 67 5.27 12.57 5.35
C TYR A 67 5.42 11.08 5.67
N LEU A 68 4.36 10.32 5.39
CA LEU A 68 4.46 8.89 5.08
C LEU A 68 4.56 8.75 3.56
N THR A 69 5.61 8.09 3.08
CA THR A 69 5.86 7.90 1.65
C THR A 69 5.71 6.44 1.26
N GLU A 70 4.87 6.18 0.25
CA GLU A 70 4.76 4.90 -0.47
C GLU A 70 5.42 5.05 -1.84
N ILE A 71 6.28 4.11 -2.22
CA ILE A 71 7.06 4.13 -3.45
C ILE A 71 6.61 2.98 -4.36
N LYS A 72 6.26 3.28 -5.61
CA LYS A 72 5.86 2.29 -6.62
C LYS A 72 6.72 2.39 -7.88
N LYS A 73 6.92 1.26 -8.55
CA LYS A 73 7.67 1.18 -9.83
C LYS A 73 6.93 1.87 -10.98
N SER A 74 5.61 1.79 -11.03
CA SER A 74 4.77 2.39 -12.07
C SER A 74 3.44 2.86 -11.49
N ASP A 75 2.77 3.78 -12.19
CA ASP A 75 1.44 4.28 -11.84
C ASP A 75 0.29 3.49 -12.48
N ALA A 76 0.56 2.25 -12.91
CA ALA A 76 -0.42 1.38 -13.56
C ALA A 76 -1.66 1.13 -12.69
N ASP A 77 -1.47 1.02 -11.37
CA ASP A 77 -2.53 0.82 -10.38
C ASP A 77 -2.54 1.96 -9.35
N GLU A 78 -2.74 3.20 -9.83
CA GLU A 78 -2.77 4.39 -8.97
C GLU A 78 -3.83 4.30 -7.87
N GLU A 79 -5.02 3.77 -8.17
CA GLU A 79 -6.11 3.65 -7.18
C GLU A 79 -5.76 2.67 -6.06
N ALA A 80 -5.20 1.50 -6.39
CA ALA A 80 -4.74 0.54 -5.40
C ALA A 80 -3.66 1.13 -4.49
N SER A 81 -2.73 1.86 -5.10
CA SER A 81 -1.63 2.53 -4.40
C SER A 81 -2.12 3.67 -3.50
N LYS A 82 -3.09 4.46 -3.97
CA LYS A 82 -3.77 5.49 -3.18
C LYS A 82 -4.42 4.89 -1.94
N TRP A 83 -5.24 3.86 -2.10
CA TRP A 83 -5.97 3.27 -0.97
C TRP A 83 -5.07 2.56 0.03
N GLN A 84 -3.99 1.94 -0.45
CA GLN A 84 -2.95 1.41 0.42
C GLN A 84 -2.31 2.52 1.27
N LEU A 85 -1.98 3.66 0.66
CA LEU A 85 -1.43 4.82 1.36
C LEU A 85 -2.42 5.41 2.38
N ILE A 86 -3.69 5.59 2.01
CA ILE A 86 -4.75 6.07 2.92
C ILE A 86 -4.89 5.14 4.12
N TYR A 87 -4.83 3.83 3.92
CA TYR A 87 -4.84 2.86 5.00
C TYR A 87 -3.64 3.02 5.94
N TYR A 88 -2.44 3.23 5.41
CA TYR A 88 -1.26 3.45 6.24
C TYR A 88 -1.35 4.73 7.07
N LEU A 89 -1.87 5.82 6.49
CA LEU A 89 -2.15 7.04 7.23
C LEU A 89 -3.15 6.79 8.36
N LYS A 90 -4.19 5.98 8.13
CA LYS A 90 -5.17 5.64 9.16
C LYS A 90 -4.55 4.88 10.32
N VAL A 91 -3.74 3.86 10.02
CA VAL A 91 -3.02 3.07 11.04
C VAL A 91 -2.10 3.95 11.90
N LEU A 92 -1.43 4.94 11.28
CA LEU A 92 -0.64 5.91 12.03
C LEU A 92 -1.51 6.83 12.90
N LYS A 93 -2.59 7.38 12.35
CA LYS A 93 -3.51 8.27 13.08
C LYS A 93 -4.11 7.58 14.30
N ASP A 94 -4.47 6.30 14.19
CA ASP A 94 -5.01 5.51 15.30
C ASP A 94 -3.99 5.28 16.43
N LYS A 95 -2.69 5.45 16.15
CA LYS A 95 -1.59 5.47 17.14
C LYS A 95 -1.26 6.87 17.65
N GLY A 96 -2.00 7.90 17.24
CA GLY A 96 -1.74 9.29 17.58
C GLY A 96 -0.61 9.94 16.76
N ILE A 97 -0.20 9.33 15.65
CA ILE A 97 0.84 9.87 14.76
C ILE A 97 0.16 10.42 13.51
N GLU A 98 0.16 11.75 13.37
CA GLU A 98 -0.39 12.41 12.18
C GLU A 98 0.71 12.70 11.16
N ARG A 99 0.49 12.29 9.91
CA ARG A 99 1.39 12.53 8.77
C ARG A 99 0.57 12.82 7.52
N LYS A 100 1.19 13.49 6.55
CA LYS A 100 0.66 13.62 5.19
C LYS A 100 1.09 12.44 4.34
N GLY A 101 0.26 12.01 3.40
CA GLY A 101 0.57 10.94 2.47
C GLY A 101 1.33 11.45 1.25
N LYS A 102 2.36 10.73 0.86
CA LYS A 102 3.14 10.96 -0.36
C LYS A 102 3.23 9.66 -1.16
N LEU A 103 2.72 9.66 -2.38
CA LEU A 103 2.81 8.53 -3.29
C LEU A 103 3.80 8.88 -4.41
N GLU A 104 4.90 8.15 -4.49
CA GLU A 104 5.97 8.36 -5.48
C GLU A 104 6.02 7.22 -6.49
N PHE A 105 6.02 7.56 -7.78
CA PHE A 105 6.18 6.60 -8.88
C PHE A 105 7.55 6.77 -9.56
N ILE A 106 8.34 5.70 -9.58
CA ILE A 106 9.69 5.65 -10.15
C ILE A 106 9.64 4.95 -11.52
N GLU A 107 9.03 5.59 -12.52
CA GLU A 107 9.04 5.04 -13.88
C GLU A 107 10.45 5.09 -14.48
N LYS A 108 10.97 3.95 -14.97
CA LYS A 108 12.27 3.90 -15.69
C LYS A 108 12.21 4.48 -17.12
N ASN A 109 11.00 4.66 -17.68
CA ASN A 109 10.79 5.03 -19.08
C ASN A 109 10.35 6.49 -19.30
N LYS A 110 9.85 7.19 -18.28
CA LYS A 110 9.55 8.63 -18.34
C LYS A 110 10.57 9.37 -17.48
N GLN A 111 11.09 10.49 -17.97
CA GLN A 111 12.18 11.22 -17.30
C GLN A 111 11.75 11.85 -15.96
N ASP A 112 10.44 11.99 -15.71
CA ASP A 112 9.91 12.67 -14.54
C ASP A 112 9.30 11.69 -13.53
N LYS A 113 9.71 11.83 -12.26
CA LYS A 113 9.07 11.17 -11.12
C LYS A 113 7.69 11.79 -10.90
N LYS A 114 6.63 10.98 -10.98
CA LYS A 114 5.27 11.42 -10.62
C LYS A 114 5.12 11.31 -9.09
N VAL A 115 4.71 12.40 -8.45
CA VAL A 115 4.45 12.46 -7.01
C VAL A 115 3.05 13.00 -6.77
N ILE A 116 2.27 12.28 -5.97
CA ILE A 116 0.90 12.65 -5.60
C ILE A 116 0.82 12.74 -4.07
N TYR A 117 0.11 13.74 -3.57
CA TYR A 117 -0.08 13.93 -2.13
C TYR A 117 -1.52 13.62 -1.75
N TYR A 118 -1.69 12.98 -0.60
CA TYR A 118 -3.01 12.66 -0.04
C TYR A 118 -3.02 12.95 1.45
N ASP A 119 -4.08 13.62 1.92
CA ASP A 119 -4.33 13.82 3.33
C ASP A 119 -5.51 12.97 3.77
N LEU A 120 -5.37 12.29 4.90
CA LEU A 120 -6.46 11.55 5.50
C LEU A 120 -7.50 12.54 6.05
N ASN A 121 -8.75 12.38 5.61
CA ASN A 121 -9.88 13.18 6.06
C ASN A 121 -11.07 12.28 6.43
N ASP A 122 -12.11 12.86 7.01
CA ASP A 122 -13.27 12.11 7.51
C ASP A 122 -13.98 11.31 6.41
N GLU A 123 -14.00 11.82 5.17
CA GLU A 123 -14.60 11.12 4.03
C GLU A 123 -13.78 9.89 3.65
N TYR A 124 -12.45 10.00 3.61
CA TYR A 124 -11.57 8.86 3.38
C TYR A 124 -11.67 7.83 4.50
N GLU A 125 -11.79 8.25 5.75
CA GLU A 125 -11.98 7.33 6.87
C GLU A 125 -13.31 6.56 6.75
N LYS A 126 -14.38 7.24 6.35
CA LYS A 126 -15.68 6.61 6.11
C LYS A 126 -15.62 5.59 4.97
N GLN A 127 -15.05 5.99 3.83
CA GLN A 127 -14.88 5.12 2.67
C GLN A 127 -13.98 3.92 3.00
N LEU A 128 -12.94 4.11 3.82
CA LEU A 128 -12.07 3.04 4.29
C LEU A 128 -12.83 2.03 5.16
N MET A 129 -13.76 2.48 6.01
CA MET A 129 -14.64 1.58 6.77
C MET A 129 -15.60 0.77 5.88
N GLU A 130 -16.12 1.37 4.82
CA GLU A 130 -16.94 0.67 3.82
C GLU A 130 -16.11 -0.34 3.02
N LEU A 131 -14.87 0.02 2.70
CA LEU A 131 -13.91 -0.87 2.05
C LEU A 131 -13.62 -2.09 2.92
N TYR A 132 -13.41 -1.92 4.23
CA TYR A 132 -13.18 -3.04 5.14
C TYR A 132 -14.33 -4.06 5.11
N LYS A 133 -15.58 -3.58 5.16
CA LYS A 133 -16.76 -4.44 5.05
C LYS A 133 -16.83 -5.16 3.70
N SER A 134 -16.45 -4.47 2.63
CA SER A 134 -16.44 -5.03 1.28
C SER A 134 -15.39 -6.13 1.12
N ILE A 135 -14.18 -5.91 1.64
CA ILE A 135 -13.11 -6.91 1.68
C ILE A 135 -13.52 -8.11 2.53
N GLU A 136 -14.09 -7.88 3.72
CA GLU A 136 -14.56 -8.96 4.59
C GLU A 136 -15.67 -9.80 3.93
N THR A 137 -16.61 -9.15 3.24
CA THR A 137 -17.65 -9.85 2.48
C THR A 137 -17.06 -10.66 1.33
N LEU A 138 -16.11 -10.08 0.58
CA LEU A 138 -15.43 -10.77 -0.51
C LEU A 138 -14.71 -12.02 -0.01
N VAL A 139 -13.93 -11.91 1.05
CA VAL A 139 -13.14 -13.04 1.56
C VAL A 139 -14.02 -14.15 2.14
N ASN A 140 -15.13 -13.79 2.77
CA ASN A 140 -16.06 -14.76 3.38
C ASN A 140 -17.11 -15.30 2.41
N SER A 141 -17.21 -14.79 1.16
CA SER A 141 -18.16 -15.33 0.19
C SER A 141 -17.78 -16.78 -0.11
N SER A 142 -18.66 -17.71 0.28
CA SER A 142 -18.50 -19.13 -0.04
C SER A 142 -18.60 -19.32 -1.55
N THR A 143 -17.63 -20.03 -2.14
CA THR A 143 -17.71 -20.54 -3.52
C THR A 143 -18.93 -21.42 -3.74
#